data_AF-C0GIG5-F1
#
_entry.id   AF-C0GIG5-F1
#
_cell.length_a   1.000
_cell.length_b   1.000
_cell.length_c   1.000
_cell.angle_alpha   90.00
_cell.angle_beta   90.00
_cell.angle_gamma   90.00
#
_symmetry.space_group_name_H-M   'P 1'
#
loop_
_entity.id
_entity.type
_entity.pdbx_description
1 polymer ?
#
loop_
_entity_poly.entity_id
_entity_poly.type
_entity_poly.pdbx_seq_one_letter_code
_entity_poly.pdbx_strand_id
1 'polypeptide(L)'
;MNINSMRYCLRQSVVALFRNLWLALVTSGIIAISLAILGGFLLLAVNASQFMRNIESNVEISVFLEDGADPAALQAQLGGHEDVSGYTFVPKDEGLEEFGRTMGDRVMLVGLEGENNPLPDMFKVRAHRAEAVPALAAEIQSYSGVEVTDFGEELVARVGQVTGWLNTLFLIVSGLLALGAIFLIVTTIRLSVLARQDEVGIMKYLGASNWFIRFPFLLEGMVMGWTGTVAAAAALSFVYFRVAYSLQTEALAFFLQPVTDMARILPIFVGLLLMGTLMGGVGSYVSVRKFLRV
;
A
#
# COMPACT_ATOMS: atom_id res chain seq x y z
N MET A 1 -1.31 -35.80 23.94
CA MET A 1 -1.91 -34.90 24.96
C MET A 1 -3.41 -35.13 24.90
N ASN A 2 -4.08 -35.50 26.01
CA ASN A 2 -5.52 -35.80 25.98
C ASN A 2 -6.35 -34.50 25.83
N ILE A 3 -7.55 -34.61 25.26
CA ILE A 3 -8.51 -33.49 25.09
C ILE A 3 -8.77 -32.76 26.43
N ASN A 4 -8.85 -33.51 27.53
CA ASN A 4 -9.03 -32.95 28.87
C ASN A 4 -7.83 -32.10 29.34
N SER A 5 -6.61 -32.49 28.96
CA SER A 5 -5.38 -31.72 29.30
C SER A 5 -5.34 -30.40 28.53
N MET A 6 -5.78 -30.42 27.27
CA MET A 6 -5.82 -29.22 26.41
C MET A 6 -6.87 -28.22 26.90
N ARG A 7 -8.05 -28.69 27.31
CA ARG A 7 -9.09 -27.86 27.94
C ARG A 7 -8.63 -27.25 29.27
N TYR A 8 -7.93 -28.03 30.09
CA TYR A 8 -7.36 -27.53 31.35
C TYR A 8 -6.33 -26.43 31.10
N CYS A 9 -5.39 -26.65 30.16
CA CYS A 9 -4.41 -25.65 29.76
C CYS A 9 -5.06 -24.36 29.24
N LEU A 10 -6.06 -24.46 28.37
CA LEU A 10 -6.81 -23.29 27.87
C LEU A 10 -7.44 -22.49 29.01
N ARG A 11 -8.12 -23.18 29.94
CA ARG A 11 -8.72 -22.53 31.12
C ARG A 11 -7.65 -21.88 31.99
N GLN A 12 -6.51 -22.54 32.17
CA GLN A 12 -5.41 -22.03 32.97
C GLN A 12 -4.75 -20.80 32.33
N SER A 13 -4.58 -20.76 30.99
CA SER A 13 -4.10 -19.58 30.26
C SER A 13 -5.04 -18.38 30.44
N VAL A 14 -6.35 -18.60 30.32
CA VAL A 14 -7.35 -17.54 30.52
C VAL A 14 -7.31 -17.03 31.97
N VAL A 15 -7.31 -17.93 32.96
CA VAL A 15 -7.20 -17.54 34.37
C VAL A 15 -5.89 -16.80 34.65
N ALA A 16 -4.77 -17.23 34.04
CA ALA A 16 -3.46 -16.59 34.19
C ALA A 16 -3.40 -15.18 33.58
N LEU A 17 -4.10 -14.95 32.46
CA LEU A 17 -4.27 -13.61 31.85
C LEU A 17 -5.05 -12.69 32.78
N PHE A 18 -6.19 -13.15 33.32
CA PHE A 18 -7.02 -12.34 34.21
C PHE A 18 -6.34 -12.06 35.56
N ARG A 19 -5.53 -12.99 36.07
CA ARG A 19 -4.80 -12.78 37.33
C ARG A 19 -3.71 -11.71 37.21
N ASN A 20 -3.12 -11.55 36.02
CA ASN A 20 -2.06 -10.59 35.73
C ASN A 20 -2.44 -9.63 34.60
N LEU A 21 -3.68 -9.14 34.65
CA LEU A 21 -4.29 -8.35 33.57
C LEU A 21 -3.50 -7.09 33.23
N TRP A 22 -2.88 -6.46 34.23
CA TRP A 22 -2.09 -5.24 34.04
C TRP A 22 -0.89 -5.48 33.11
N LEU A 23 -0.10 -6.53 33.36
CA LEU A 23 1.06 -6.87 32.53
C LEU A 23 0.65 -7.29 31.11
N ALA A 24 -0.46 -8.02 31.00
CA ALA A 24 -1.02 -8.41 29.71
C ALA A 24 -1.50 -7.20 28.90
N LEU A 25 -2.18 -6.24 29.55
CA LEU A 25 -2.63 -4.99 28.92
C LEU A 25 -1.46 -4.11 28.47
N VAL A 26 -0.44 -3.93 29.31
CA VAL A 26 0.77 -3.17 28.95
C VAL A 26 1.47 -3.82 27.76
N THR A 27 1.64 -5.15 27.79
CA THR A 27 2.25 -5.90 26.69
C THR A 27 1.44 -5.77 25.40
N SER A 28 0.13 -5.98 25.48
CA SER A 28 -0.80 -5.81 24.36
C SER A 28 -0.78 -4.38 23.82
N GLY A 29 -0.64 -3.37 24.68
CA GLY A 29 -0.54 -1.95 24.29
C GLY A 29 0.76 -1.64 23.54
N ILE A 30 1.90 -2.16 23.99
CA ILE A 30 3.18 -2.00 23.29
C ILE A 30 3.14 -2.67 21.91
N ILE A 31 2.56 -3.88 21.83
CA ILE A 31 2.33 -4.58 20.56
C ILE A 31 1.42 -3.74 19.66
N ALA A 32 0.33 -3.18 20.21
CA ALA A 32 -0.60 -2.36 19.47
C ALA A 32 0.06 -1.12 18.86
N ILE A 33 0.85 -0.38 19.64
CA ILE A 33 1.57 0.80 19.17
C ILE A 33 2.57 0.41 18.07
N SER A 34 3.32 -0.67 18.27
CA SER A 34 4.34 -1.11 17.33
C SER A 34 3.73 -1.51 15.97
N LEU A 35 2.63 -2.26 15.99
CA LEU A 35 1.91 -2.66 14.77
C LEU A 35 1.09 -1.52 14.18
N ALA A 36 0.62 -0.56 14.97
CA ALA A 36 -0.05 0.63 14.46
C ALA A 36 0.92 1.51 13.66
N ILE A 37 2.16 1.67 14.11
CA ILE A 37 3.19 2.41 13.37
C ILE A 37 3.48 1.70 12.03
N LEU A 38 3.71 0.39 12.06
CA LEU A 38 3.93 -0.40 10.84
C LEU A 38 2.73 -0.34 9.89
N GLY A 39 1.52 -0.59 10.39
CA GLY A 39 0.29 -0.60 9.61
C GLY A 39 -0.03 0.78 9.02
N GLY A 40 0.17 1.84 9.79
CA GLY A 40 0.02 3.21 9.32
C GLY A 40 1.00 3.54 8.19
N PHE A 41 2.24 3.10 8.30
CA PHE A 41 3.23 3.25 7.23
C PHE A 41 2.87 2.45 5.97
N LEU A 42 2.39 1.21 6.11
CA LEU A 42 1.93 0.40 4.97
C LEU A 42 0.72 1.05 4.28
N LEU A 43 -0.24 1.58 5.03
CA LEU A 43 -1.36 2.33 4.47
C LEU A 43 -0.87 3.58 3.73
N LEU A 44 0.08 4.33 4.32
CA LEU A 44 0.68 5.49 3.67
C LEU A 44 1.37 5.11 2.37
N ALA A 45 2.16 4.03 2.36
CA ALA A 45 2.85 3.55 1.16
C ALA A 45 1.86 3.17 0.04
N VAL A 46 0.76 2.47 0.37
CA VAL A 46 -0.28 2.13 -0.61
C VAL A 46 -0.96 3.38 -1.17
N ASN A 47 -1.29 4.36 -0.32
CA ASN A 47 -1.91 5.61 -0.77
C ASN A 47 -0.93 6.46 -1.61
N ALA A 48 0.34 6.54 -1.24
CA ALA A 48 1.37 7.21 -2.02
C ALA A 48 1.57 6.54 -3.39
N SER A 49 1.55 5.21 -3.45
CA SER A 49 1.61 4.48 -4.73
C SER A 49 0.40 4.76 -5.62
N GLN A 50 -0.78 4.93 -5.04
CA GLN A 50 -1.99 5.27 -5.80
C GLN A 50 -1.93 6.71 -6.32
N PHE A 51 -1.44 7.63 -5.49
CA PHE A 51 -1.20 9.00 -5.91
C PHE A 51 -0.25 9.09 -7.10
N MET A 52 0.88 8.36 -7.06
CA MET A 52 1.83 8.34 -8.18
C MET A 52 1.21 7.74 -9.45
N ARG A 53 0.46 6.63 -9.33
CA ARG A 53 -0.27 6.05 -10.47
C ARG A 53 -1.28 7.02 -11.09
N ASN A 54 -1.94 7.85 -10.30
CA ASN A 54 -2.89 8.84 -10.81
C ASN A 54 -2.17 9.95 -11.59
N ILE A 55 -0.99 10.38 -11.15
CA ILE A 55 -0.15 11.34 -11.90
C ILE A 55 0.29 10.71 -13.22
N GLU A 56 0.79 9.48 -13.16
CA GLU A 56 1.24 8.69 -14.30
C GLU A 56 0.13 8.47 -15.35
N SER A 57 -1.10 8.15 -14.93
CA SER A 57 -2.23 7.93 -15.84
C SER A 57 -2.76 9.20 -16.52
N ASN A 58 -2.39 10.39 -16.03
CA ASN A 58 -2.75 11.66 -16.65
C ASN A 58 -1.76 12.09 -17.75
N VAL A 59 -0.70 11.31 -17.98
CA VAL A 59 0.19 11.54 -19.13
C VAL A 59 -0.56 11.10 -20.40
N GLU A 60 -0.72 12.04 -21.32
CA GLU A 60 -1.33 11.83 -22.64
C GLU A 60 -0.25 11.79 -23.72
N ILE A 61 -0.40 10.87 -24.68
CA ILE A 61 0.37 10.83 -25.91
C ILE A 61 -0.38 11.68 -26.93
N SER A 62 0.26 12.75 -27.38
CA SER A 62 -0.18 13.57 -28.52
C SER A 62 0.28 12.91 -29.82
N VAL A 63 -0.67 12.42 -30.61
CA VAL A 63 -0.43 11.77 -31.90
C VAL A 63 -0.86 12.74 -32.98
N PHE A 64 0.09 13.35 -33.68
CA PHE A 64 -0.17 14.29 -34.77
C PHE A 64 -0.34 13.53 -36.09
N LEU A 65 -1.39 13.86 -36.83
CA LEU A 65 -1.76 13.21 -38.09
C LEU A 65 -1.05 13.87 -39.28
N GLU A 66 -0.76 13.09 -40.32
CA GLU A 66 -0.33 13.62 -41.61
C GLU A 66 -1.46 14.42 -42.29
N ASP A 67 -1.10 15.43 -43.09
CA ASP A 67 -2.06 16.21 -43.86
C ASP A 67 -2.90 15.34 -44.80
N GLY A 68 -4.23 15.34 -44.60
CA GLY A 68 -5.18 14.55 -45.40
C GLY A 68 -5.32 13.09 -44.97
N ALA A 69 -4.75 12.69 -43.83
CA ALA A 69 -5.00 11.38 -43.23
C ALA A 69 -6.48 11.18 -42.87
N ASP A 70 -6.96 9.92 -42.94
CA ASP A 70 -8.31 9.56 -42.51
C ASP A 70 -8.34 9.26 -41.00
N PRO A 71 -8.89 10.15 -40.15
CA PRO A 71 -8.93 9.94 -38.72
C PRO A 71 -9.77 8.72 -38.31
N ALA A 72 -10.75 8.29 -39.14
CA ALA A 72 -11.59 7.13 -38.83
C ALA A 72 -10.79 5.81 -38.87
N ALA A 73 -9.81 5.71 -39.78
CA ALA A 73 -8.95 4.54 -39.89
C ALA A 73 -8.03 4.40 -38.66
N LEU A 74 -7.46 5.51 -38.19
CA LEU A 74 -6.61 5.52 -37.00
C LEU A 74 -7.42 5.28 -35.73
N GLN A 75 -8.65 5.81 -35.67
CA GLN A 75 -9.57 5.60 -34.55
C GLN A 75 -9.89 4.11 -34.33
N ALA A 76 -10.08 3.35 -35.41
CA ALA A 76 -10.32 1.91 -35.35
C ALA A 76 -9.10 1.13 -34.84
N GLN A 77 -7.88 1.56 -35.21
CA GLN A 77 -6.64 0.94 -34.75
C GLN A 77 -6.40 1.22 -33.25
N LEU A 78 -6.58 2.46 -32.81
CA LEU A 78 -6.44 2.86 -31.41
C LEU A 78 -7.47 2.16 -30.50
N GLY A 79 -8.71 2.00 -30.97
CA GLY A 79 -9.76 1.30 -30.21
C GLY A 79 -9.55 -0.20 -30.06
N GLY A 80 -8.68 -0.81 -30.86
CA GLY A 80 -8.34 -2.24 -30.79
C GLY A 80 -7.10 -2.55 -29.95
N HIS A 81 -6.38 -1.54 -29.46
CA HIS A 81 -5.08 -1.72 -28.82
C HIS A 81 -5.21 -1.99 -27.31
N GLU A 82 -4.58 -3.07 -26.81
CA GLU A 82 -4.75 -3.52 -25.41
C GLU A 82 -4.21 -2.53 -24.37
N ASP A 83 -3.17 -1.75 -24.69
CA ASP A 83 -2.59 -0.77 -23.76
C ASP A 83 -3.25 0.63 -23.82
N VAL A 84 -4.24 0.85 -24.71
CA VAL A 84 -4.95 2.14 -24.83
C VAL A 84 -6.16 2.18 -23.89
N SER A 85 -6.15 3.10 -22.93
CA SER A 85 -7.24 3.29 -21.97
C SER A 85 -8.34 4.23 -22.47
N GLY A 86 -8.00 5.11 -23.40
CA GLY A 86 -8.93 6.02 -24.06
C GLY A 86 -8.21 6.92 -25.05
N TYR A 87 -8.97 7.50 -25.98
CA TYR A 87 -8.44 8.45 -26.95
C TYR A 87 -9.48 9.54 -27.25
N THR A 88 -9.01 10.75 -27.55
CA THR A 88 -9.82 11.89 -27.93
C THR A 88 -9.27 12.49 -29.21
N PHE A 89 -10.13 12.63 -30.23
CA PHE A 89 -9.77 13.38 -31.43
C PHE A 89 -9.88 14.88 -31.15
N VAL A 90 -8.85 15.63 -31.50
CA VAL A 90 -8.79 17.08 -31.37
C VAL A 90 -8.51 17.66 -32.76
N PRO A 91 -9.50 18.32 -33.38
CA PRO A 91 -9.30 19.02 -34.64
C PRO A 91 -8.25 20.12 -34.49
N LYS A 92 -7.51 20.42 -35.56
CA LYS A 92 -6.47 21.44 -35.58
C LYS A 92 -6.90 22.82 -35.07
N ASP A 93 -8.15 23.21 -35.33
CA ASP A 93 -8.69 24.51 -34.87
C ASP A 93 -8.93 24.51 -33.35
N GLU A 94 -9.39 23.39 -32.79
CA GLU A 94 -9.57 23.22 -31.35
C GLU A 94 -8.22 23.10 -30.62
N GLY A 95 -7.25 22.42 -31.24
CA GLY A 95 -5.88 22.33 -30.74
C GLY A 95 -5.19 23.69 -30.65
N LEU A 96 -5.42 24.57 -31.63
CA LEU A 96 -4.90 25.95 -31.61
C LEU A 96 -5.48 26.77 -30.45
N GLU A 97 -6.79 26.65 -30.21
CA GLU A 97 -7.43 27.30 -29.05
C GLU A 97 -6.87 26.80 -27.72
N GLU A 98 -6.65 25.50 -27.57
CA GLU A 98 -6.13 24.89 -26.34
C GLU A 98 -4.69 25.30 -26.08
N PHE A 99 -3.86 25.35 -27.13
CA PHE A 99 -2.50 25.84 -27.06
C PHE A 99 -2.46 27.30 -26.56
N GLY A 100 -3.34 28.15 -27.08
CA GLY A 100 -3.48 29.54 -26.63
C GLY A 100 -3.91 29.71 -25.18
N ARG A 101 -4.78 28.81 -24.69
CA ARG A 101 -5.19 28.79 -23.28
C ARG A 101 -4.04 28.38 -22.37
N THR A 102 -3.24 27.42 -22.79
CA THR A 102 -2.12 26.87 -22.01
C THR A 102 -0.94 27.84 -21.93
N MET A 103 -0.63 28.52 -23.04
CA MET A 103 0.45 29.52 -23.09
C MET A 103 0.07 30.87 -22.47
N GLY A 104 -1.22 31.09 -22.15
CA GLY A 104 -1.71 32.31 -21.50
C GLY A 104 -1.71 33.56 -22.39
N ASP A 105 -1.35 33.43 -23.67
CA ASP A 105 -1.11 34.57 -24.55
C ASP A 105 -1.80 34.40 -25.92
N ARG A 106 -3.13 34.52 -25.90
CA ARG A 106 -3.98 34.41 -27.12
C ARG A 106 -3.62 35.43 -28.20
N VAL A 107 -2.92 36.50 -27.83
CA VAL A 107 -2.48 37.55 -28.77
C VAL A 107 -1.48 37.00 -29.79
N MET A 108 -0.69 35.99 -29.43
CA MET A 108 0.26 35.33 -30.34
C MET A 108 -0.40 34.37 -31.35
N LEU A 109 -1.70 34.08 -31.21
CA LEU A 109 -2.43 33.20 -32.14
C LEU A 109 -3.16 33.97 -33.25
N VAL A 110 -3.22 35.29 -33.16
CA VAL A 110 -3.94 36.13 -34.11
C VAL A 110 -3.29 36.01 -35.50
N GLY A 111 -4.05 35.48 -36.46
CA GLY A 111 -3.61 35.27 -37.85
C GLY A 111 -3.20 33.84 -38.19
N LEU A 112 -3.18 32.93 -37.21
CA LEU A 112 -2.96 31.48 -37.39
C LEU A 112 -4.26 30.68 -37.47
N GLU A 113 -5.41 31.35 -37.59
CA GLU A 113 -6.73 30.71 -37.66
C GLU A 113 -7.09 30.31 -39.11
N GLY A 114 -7.91 29.27 -39.26
CA GLY A 114 -8.42 28.83 -40.56
C GLY A 114 -7.32 28.28 -41.47
N GLU A 115 -7.19 28.81 -42.70
CA GLU A 115 -6.23 28.31 -43.69
C GLU A 115 -4.76 28.54 -43.32
N ASN A 116 -4.49 29.41 -42.34
CA ASN A 116 -3.13 29.68 -41.85
C ASN A 116 -2.75 28.83 -40.64
N ASN A 117 -3.60 27.89 -40.22
CA ASN A 117 -3.35 27.06 -39.05
C ASN A 117 -2.17 26.10 -39.29
N PRO A 118 -1.04 26.27 -38.58
CA PRO A 118 0.14 25.44 -38.77
C PRO A 118 0.03 24.09 -38.04
N LEU A 119 -1.02 23.87 -37.24
CA LEU A 119 -1.22 22.63 -36.49
C LEU A 119 -1.94 21.59 -37.35
N PRO A 120 -1.48 20.33 -37.32
CA PRO A 120 -2.24 19.21 -37.87
C PRO A 120 -3.35 18.79 -36.90
N ASP A 121 -4.28 17.98 -37.39
CA ASP A 121 -5.23 17.27 -36.52
C ASP A 121 -4.46 16.32 -35.59
N MET A 122 -4.97 16.08 -34.38
CA MET A 122 -4.28 15.21 -33.42
C MET A 122 -5.22 14.30 -32.64
N PHE A 123 -4.69 13.17 -32.18
CA PHE A 123 -5.31 12.33 -31.16
C PHE A 123 -4.56 12.47 -29.84
N LYS A 124 -5.29 12.67 -28.75
CA LYS A 124 -4.77 12.52 -27.39
C LYS A 124 -5.08 11.11 -26.92
N VAL A 125 -4.05 10.29 -26.75
CA VAL A 125 -4.16 8.88 -26.38
C VAL A 125 -3.68 8.70 -24.94
N ARG A 126 -4.48 8.03 -24.12
CA ARG A 126 -4.12 7.66 -22.75
C ARG A 126 -3.75 6.19 -22.71
N ALA A 127 -2.63 5.89 -22.06
CA ALA A 127 -2.23 4.50 -21.79
C ALA A 127 -2.90 3.97 -20.52
N HIS A 128 -3.00 2.65 -20.39
CA HIS A 128 -3.36 2.01 -19.12
C HIS A 128 -2.25 2.09 -18.07
N ARG A 129 -0.99 2.15 -18.51
CA ARG A 129 0.21 2.13 -17.67
C ARG A 129 1.23 3.13 -18.21
N ALA A 130 1.78 3.97 -17.34
CA ALA A 130 2.79 4.95 -17.75
C ALA A 130 4.08 4.28 -18.23
N GLU A 131 4.42 3.10 -17.72
CA GLU A 131 5.63 2.38 -18.18
C GLU A 131 5.50 1.87 -19.62
N ALA A 132 4.25 1.72 -20.12
CA ALA A 132 3.98 1.32 -21.50
C ALA A 132 3.96 2.51 -22.46
N VAL A 133 3.89 3.76 -21.97
CA VAL A 133 3.77 4.96 -22.81
C VAL A 133 4.88 5.07 -23.87
N PRO A 134 6.18 4.86 -23.57
CA PRO A 134 7.23 4.96 -24.58
C PRO A 134 7.10 3.88 -25.68
N ALA A 135 6.74 2.66 -25.29
CA ALA A 135 6.56 1.56 -26.24
C ALA A 135 5.31 1.77 -27.11
N LEU A 136 4.21 2.22 -26.48
CA LEU A 136 2.95 2.54 -27.15
C LEU A 136 3.12 3.71 -28.13
N ALA A 137 3.83 4.77 -27.73
CA ALA A 137 4.11 5.90 -28.61
C ALA A 137 4.95 5.48 -29.83
N ALA A 138 6.01 4.69 -29.62
CA ALA A 138 6.83 4.17 -30.71
C ALA A 138 6.04 3.25 -31.66
N GLU A 139 5.10 2.47 -31.12
CA GLU A 139 4.21 1.63 -31.93
C GLU A 139 3.21 2.49 -32.74
N ILE A 140 2.53 3.44 -32.11
CA ILE A 140 1.57 4.33 -32.78
C ILE A 140 2.27 5.17 -33.86
N GLN A 141 3.52 5.59 -33.63
CA GLN A 141 4.31 6.32 -34.63
C GLN A 141 4.52 5.51 -35.93
N SER A 142 4.41 4.17 -35.87
CA SER A 142 4.52 3.32 -37.06
C SER A 142 3.21 3.15 -37.85
N TYR A 143 2.09 3.69 -37.34
CA TYR A 143 0.79 3.59 -38.00
C TYR A 143 0.71 4.51 -39.21
N SER A 144 -0.01 4.07 -40.24
CA SER A 144 -0.21 4.86 -41.46
C SER A 144 -1.04 6.12 -41.16
N GLY A 145 -0.59 7.28 -41.61
CA GLY A 145 -1.27 8.56 -41.38
C GLY A 145 -0.87 9.26 -40.08
N VAL A 146 0.12 8.75 -39.34
CA VAL A 146 0.71 9.42 -38.17
C VAL A 146 2.02 10.09 -38.59
N GLU A 147 2.14 11.39 -38.34
CA GLU A 147 3.35 12.16 -38.62
C GLU A 147 4.37 12.02 -37.47
N VAL A 148 3.92 12.33 -36.24
CA VAL A 148 4.77 12.27 -35.04
C VAL A 148 3.95 12.03 -33.78
N THR A 149 4.53 11.31 -32.83
CA THR A 149 3.99 11.13 -31.49
C THR A 149 4.83 11.89 -30.48
N ASP A 150 4.22 12.76 -29.68
CA ASP A 150 4.86 13.44 -28.54
C ASP A 150 4.14 13.09 -27.25
N PHE A 151 4.90 12.68 -26.24
CA PHE A 151 4.37 12.29 -24.93
C PHE A 151 5.19 12.88 -23.78
N GLY A 152 6.04 13.88 -24.05
CA GLY A 152 6.90 14.47 -23.04
C GLY A 152 7.83 13.43 -22.40
N GLU A 153 8.64 12.76 -23.22
CA GLU A 153 9.57 11.69 -22.81
C GLU A 153 10.32 11.96 -21.50
N GLU A 154 10.87 13.16 -21.35
CA GLU A 154 11.62 13.55 -20.15
C GLU A 154 10.74 13.55 -18.89
N LEU A 155 9.50 14.04 -19.00
CA LEU A 155 8.56 14.09 -17.89
C LEU A 155 8.16 12.67 -17.46
N VAL A 156 7.81 11.81 -18.42
CA VAL A 156 7.43 10.42 -18.16
C VAL A 156 8.59 9.65 -17.53
N ALA A 157 9.79 9.76 -18.10
CA ALA A 157 10.98 9.11 -17.56
C ALA A 157 11.29 9.61 -16.15
N ARG A 158 11.16 10.92 -15.89
CA ARG A 158 11.41 11.53 -14.57
C ARG A 158 10.38 11.09 -13.54
N VAL A 159 9.09 11.06 -13.89
CA VAL A 159 8.02 10.56 -13.02
C VAL A 159 8.25 9.09 -12.69
N GLY A 160 8.49 8.24 -13.68
CA GLY A 160 8.76 6.82 -13.47
C GLY A 160 9.99 6.54 -12.60
N GLN A 161 11.08 7.31 -12.78
CA GLN A 161 12.26 7.20 -11.91
C GLN A 161 11.95 7.58 -10.46
N VAL A 162 11.18 8.64 -10.22
CA VAL A 162 10.76 9.06 -8.89
C VAL A 162 9.83 8.01 -8.25
N THR A 163 8.87 7.48 -9.00
CA THR A 163 7.97 6.41 -8.53
C THR A 163 8.76 5.16 -8.15
N GLY A 164 9.69 4.72 -9.00
CA GLY A 164 10.54 3.56 -8.74
C GLY A 164 11.42 3.73 -7.49
N TRP A 165 12.01 4.91 -7.33
CA TRP A 165 12.80 5.25 -6.14
C TRP A 165 11.95 5.25 -4.87
N LEU A 166 10.75 5.86 -4.91
CA LEU A 166 9.83 5.87 -3.78
C LEU A 166 9.32 4.47 -3.42
N ASN A 167 9.00 3.63 -4.40
CA ASN A 167 8.56 2.27 -4.14
C ASN A 167 9.66 1.45 -3.43
N THR A 168 10.91 1.61 -3.89
CA THR A 168 12.09 1.01 -3.24
C THR A 168 12.26 1.52 -1.81
N LEU A 169 12.11 2.82 -1.59
CA LEU A 169 12.17 3.43 -0.26
C LEU A 169 11.08 2.87 0.67
N PHE A 170 9.82 2.81 0.21
CA PHE A 170 8.72 2.25 0.99
C PHE A 170 8.95 0.78 1.34
N LEU A 171 9.48 -0.03 0.42
CA LEU A 171 9.83 -1.42 0.69
C LEU A 171 10.90 -1.55 1.78
N ILE A 172 11.99 -0.78 1.68
CA ILE A 172 13.09 -0.81 2.66
C ILE A 172 12.60 -0.38 4.03
N VAL A 173 11.89 0.75 4.12
CA VAL A 173 11.40 1.29 5.39
C VAL A 173 10.33 0.38 6.01
N SER A 174 9.42 -0.17 5.21
CA SER A 174 8.44 -1.15 5.69
C SER A 174 9.13 -2.40 6.26
N GLY A 175 10.16 -2.90 5.57
CA GLY A 175 10.97 -4.02 6.05
C GLY A 175 11.65 -3.72 7.39
N LEU A 176 12.24 -2.53 7.52
CA LEU A 176 12.89 -2.10 8.77
C LEU A 176 11.89 -1.95 9.92
N LEU A 177 10.73 -1.33 9.67
CA LEU A 177 9.66 -1.20 10.66
C LEU A 177 9.09 -2.57 11.05
N ALA A 178 8.95 -3.49 10.10
CA ALA A 178 8.50 -4.85 10.38
C ALA A 178 9.48 -5.60 11.28
N LEU A 179 10.78 -5.51 10.98
CA LEU A 179 11.82 -6.09 11.85
C LEU A 179 11.83 -5.44 13.23
N GLY A 180 11.69 -4.11 13.31
CA GLY A 180 11.58 -3.38 14.57
C GLY A 180 10.37 -3.82 15.39
N ALA A 181 9.19 -3.97 14.76
CA ALA A 181 7.99 -4.46 15.40
C ALA A 181 8.17 -5.89 15.91
N ILE A 182 8.74 -6.80 15.11
CA ILE A 182 9.05 -8.19 15.55
C ILE A 182 9.97 -8.16 16.78
N PHE A 183 11.04 -7.37 16.71
CA PHE A 183 12.01 -7.27 17.80
C PHE A 183 11.37 -6.76 19.09
N LEU A 184 10.52 -5.73 19.00
CA LEU A 184 9.76 -5.21 20.13
C LEU A 184 8.80 -6.26 20.69
N ILE A 185 7.99 -6.91 19.84
CA ILE A 185 7.04 -7.95 20.27
C ILE A 185 7.76 -9.07 21.03
N VAL A 186 8.84 -9.61 20.45
CA VAL A 186 9.61 -10.70 21.08
C VAL A 186 10.21 -10.24 22.40
N THR A 187 10.77 -9.04 22.46
CA THR A 187 11.43 -8.50 23.66
C THR A 187 10.42 -8.22 24.76
N THR A 188 9.30 -7.59 24.45
CA THR A 188 8.24 -7.30 25.43
C THR A 188 7.65 -8.57 26.00
N ILE A 189 7.38 -9.58 25.18
CA ILE A 189 6.87 -10.87 25.66
C ILE A 189 7.91 -11.58 26.51
N ARG A 190 9.19 -11.51 26.13
CA ARG A 190 10.27 -12.06 26.93
C ARG A 190 10.35 -11.42 28.32
N LEU A 191 10.21 -10.10 28.41
CA LEU A 191 10.16 -9.38 29.69
C LEU A 191 8.94 -9.79 30.52
N SER A 192 7.77 -9.94 29.89
CA SER A 192 6.55 -10.40 30.57
C SER A 192 6.71 -11.82 31.14
N VAL A 193 7.31 -12.75 30.38
CA VAL A 193 7.61 -14.12 30.85
C VAL A 193 8.67 -14.12 31.96
N LEU A 194 9.71 -13.29 31.85
CA LEU A 194 10.75 -13.12 32.86
C LEU A 194 10.18 -12.66 34.21
N ALA A 195 9.22 -11.74 34.20
CA ALA A 195 8.54 -11.29 35.41
C ALA A 195 7.78 -12.42 36.13
N ARG A 196 7.54 -13.55 35.44
CA ARG A 196 6.82 -14.73 35.94
C ARG A 196 7.73 -15.96 36.06
N GLN A 197 9.05 -15.77 36.11
CA GLN A 197 10.03 -16.87 36.18
C GLN A 197 9.84 -17.78 37.40
N ASP A 198 9.36 -17.25 38.53
CA ASP A 198 9.12 -18.03 39.74
C ASP A 198 7.96 -19.03 39.56
N GLU A 199 6.92 -18.64 38.82
CA GLU A 199 5.80 -19.54 38.47
C GLU A 199 6.31 -20.72 37.62
N VAL A 200 7.23 -20.44 36.67
CA VAL A 200 7.88 -21.45 35.84
C VAL A 200 8.75 -22.39 36.68
N GLY A 201 9.51 -21.86 37.62
CA GLY A 201 10.36 -22.62 38.53
C GLY A 201 9.57 -23.58 39.42
N ILE A 202 8.50 -23.10 40.05
CA ILE A 202 7.62 -23.93 40.90
C ILE A 202 7.03 -25.11 40.11
N MET A 203 6.50 -24.85 38.90
CA MET A 203 5.96 -25.91 38.04
C MET A 203 7.03 -26.95 37.67
N LYS A 204 8.27 -26.51 37.46
CA LYS A 204 9.38 -27.39 37.12
C LYS A 204 9.78 -28.28 38.31
N TYR A 205 9.85 -27.72 39.53
CA TYR A 205 10.14 -28.49 40.74
C TYR A 205 9.06 -29.52 41.09
N LEU A 206 7.81 -29.28 40.71
CA LEU A 206 6.71 -30.23 40.84
C LEU A 206 6.71 -31.36 39.78
N GLY A 207 7.73 -31.42 38.92
CA GLY A 207 7.88 -32.46 37.90
C GLY A 207 7.02 -32.27 36.65
N ALA A 208 6.49 -31.05 36.40
CA ALA A 208 5.71 -30.79 35.21
C ALA A 208 6.55 -30.95 33.93
N SER A 209 5.95 -31.57 32.90
CA SER A 209 6.62 -31.74 31.61
C SER A 209 6.90 -30.39 30.93
N ASN A 210 8.00 -30.30 30.19
CA ASN A 210 8.38 -29.07 29.47
C ASN A 210 7.26 -28.54 28.55
N TRP A 211 6.47 -29.43 27.95
CA TRP A 211 5.35 -29.04 27.09
C TRP A 211 4.17 -28.49 27.89
N PHE A 212 3.85 -29.10 29.03
CA PHE A 212 2.82 -28.61 29.94
C PHE A 212 3.12 -27.21 30.48
N ILE A 213 4.40 -26.89 30.68
CA ILE A 213 4.83 -25.53 31.08
C ILE A 213 4.75 -24.57 29.89
N ARG A 214 5.19 -24.96 28.68
CA ARG A 214 5.25 -24.04 27.51
C ARG A 214 3.89 -23.64 26.96
N PHE A 215 2.96 -24.58 26.91
CA PHE A 215 1.70 -24.39 26.19
C PHE A 215 0.85 -23.24 26.76
N PRO A 216 0.72 -23.07 28.10
CA PRO A 216 0.00 -21.94 28.67
C PRO A 216 0.58 -20.57 28.27
N PHE A 217 1.91 -20.42 28.32
CA PHE A 217 2.60 -19.19 27.92
C PHE A 217 2.51 -18.94 26.42
N LEU A 218 2.58 -19.99 25.59
CA LEU A 218 2.42 -19.87 24.14
C LEU A 218 1.06 -19.24 23.81
N LEU A 219 -0.02 -19.75 24.40
CA LEU A 219 -1.36 -19.19 24.25
C LEU A 219 -1.45 -17.77 24.80
N GLU A 220 -0.84 -17.49 25.94
CA GLU A 220 -0.80 -16.13 26.51
C GLU A 220 -0.17 -15.13 25.54
N GLY A 221 0.98 -15.48 24.95
CA GLY A 221 1.67 -14.69 23.93
C GLY A 221 0.83 -14.48 22.67
N MET A 222 0.15 -15.52 22.18
CA MET A 222 -0.75 -15.41 21.03
C MET A 222 -1.94 -14.52 21.33
N VAL A 223 -2.55 -14.63 22.52
CA VAL A 223 -3.68 -13.78 22.92
C VAL A 223 -3.26 -12.32 23.05
N MET A 224 -2.13 -12.03 23.72
CA MET A 224 -1.61 -10.66 23.83
C MET A 224 -1.27 -10.07 22.45
N GLY A 225 -0.69 -10.87 21.56
CA GLY A 225 -0.41 -10.50 20.17
C GLY A 225 -1.69 -10.20 19.39
N TRP A 226 -2.69 -11.06 19.52
CA TRP A 226 -3.99 -10.91 18.87
C TRP A 226 -4.73 -9.67 19.39
N THR A 227 -4.88 -9.50 20.71
CA THR A 227 -5.57 -8.33 21.29
C THR A 227 -4.88 -7.03 20.94
N GLY A 228 -3.53 -7.01 20.97
CA GLY A 228 -2.74 -5.83 20.60
C GLY A 228 -2.95 -5.47 19.13
N THR A 229 -2.97 -6.47 18.25
CA THR A 229 -3.19 -6.22 16.83
C THR A 229 -4.61 -5.80 16.52
N VAL A 230 -5.62 -6.38 17.17
CA VAL A 230 -7.02 -5.96 17.03
C VAL A 230 -7.17 -4.50 17.48
N ALA A 231 -6.56 -4.11 18.60
CA ALA A 231 -6.56 -2.72 19.05
C ALA A 231 -5.87 -1.78 18.05
N ALA A 232 -4.71 -2.17 17.52
CA ALA A 232 -4.02 -1.41 16.47
C ALA A 232 -4.88 -1.26 15.21
N ALA A 233 -5.50 -2.36 14.76
CA ALA A 233 -6.34 -2.38 13.57
C ALA A 233 -7.59 -1.49 13.74
N ALA A 234 -8.23 -1.53 14.91
CA ALA A 234 -9.35 -0.67 15.23
C ALA A 234 -8.96 0.81 15.25
N ALA A 235 -7.83 1.15 15.90
CA ALA A 235 -7.32 2.51 15.95
C ALA A 235 -6.96 3.03 14.54
N LEU A 236 -6.24 2.22 13.75
CA LEU A 236 -5.88 2.56 12.37
C LEU A 236 -7.12 2.75 11.50
N SER A 237 -8.10 1.85 11.59
CA SER A 237 -9.35 1.97 10.83
C SER A 237 -10.08 3.27 11.19
N PHE A 238 -10.21 3.56 12.49
CA PHE A 238 -10.86 4.80 12.95
C PHE A 238 -10.17 6.06 12.43
N VAL A 239 -8.83 6.12 12.56
CA VAL A 239 -8.03 7.24 12.06
C VAL A 239 -8.14 7.35 10.54
N TYR A 240 -8.03 6.23 9.82
CA TYR A 240 -8.09 6.19 8.37
C TYR A 240 -9.45 6.67 7.84
N PHE A 241 -10.56 6.21 8.41
CA PHE A 241 -11.90 6.69 8.04
C PHE A 241 -12.07 8.19 8.31
N ARG A 242 -11.54 8.71 9.42
CA ARG A 242 -11.61 10.15 9.72
C ARG A 242 -10.80 10.99 8.73
N VAL A 243 -9.59 10.55 8.40
CA VAL A 243 -8.76 11.24 7.41
C VAL A 243 -9.40 11.17 6.02
N ALA A 244 -9.88 9.99 5.61
CA ALA A 244 -10.51 9.80 4.32
C ALA A 244 -11.79 10.65 4.16
N TYR A 245 -12.61 10.76 5.20
CA TYR A 245 -13.79 11.63 5.20
C TYR A 245 -13.41 13.11 5.07
N SER A 246 -12.40 13.56 5.82
CA SER A 246 -11.94 14.96 5.78
C SER A 246 -11.36 15.38 4.44
N LEU A 247 -10.72 14.45 3.71
CA LEU A 247 -10.14 14.73 2.40
C LEU A 247 -11.20 14.81 1.29
N GLN A 248 -12.35 14.15 1.46
CA GLN A 248 -13.45 14.19 0.49
C GLN A 248 -14.25 15.49 0.54
N THR A 249 -14.24 16.21 1.67
CA THR A 249 -14.97 17.47 1.85
C THR A 249 -14.23 18.69 1.30
N GLU A 250 -12.94 18.56 0.98
CA GLU A 250 -12.06 19.63 0.49
C GLU A 250 -11.83 19.48 -1.03
N ALA A 251 -11.50 20.57 -1.72
CA ALA A 251 -11.19 20.57 -3.17
C ALA A 251 -9.99 19.66 -3.57
N LEU A 252 -9.26 19.13 -2.58
CA LEU A 252 -8.17 18.16 -2.74
C LEU A 252 -8.64 16.75 -3.12
N ALA A 253 -9.95 16.47 -3.13
CA ALA A 253 -10.54 15.18 -3.49
C ALA A 253 -10.17 14.71 -4.91
N PHE A 254 -9.80 15.63 -5.82
CA PHE A 254 -9.36 15.28 -7.17
C PHE A 254 -7.97 14.63 -7.19
N PHE A 255 -7.05 15.07 -6.32
CA PHE A 255 -5.66 14.60 -6.31
C PHE A 255 -5.40 13.51 -5.26
N LEU A 256 -6.03 13.61 -4.08
CA LEU A 256 -5.87 12.66 -2.98
C LEU A 256 -7.14 11.82 -2.83
N GLN A 257 -7.36 10.88 -3.75
CA GLN A 257 -8.36 9.83 -3.56
C GLN A 257 -7.76 8.74 -2.66
N PRO A 258 -8.19 8.63 -1.39
CA PRO A 258 -7.69 7.58 -0.51
C PRO A 258 -8.06 6.23 -1.09
N VAL A 259 -7.19 5.24 -0.94
CA VAL A 259 -7.49 3.88 -1.34
C VAL A 259 -8.62 3.35 -0.46
N THR A 260 -9.84 3.30 -0.99
CA THR A 260 -11.01 2.71 -0.29
C THR A 260 -11.27 1.27 -0.71
N ASP A 261 -10.53 0.78 -1.71
CA ASP A 261 -10.66 -0.59 -2.20
C ASP A 261 -10.25 -1.60 -1.12
N MET A 262 -11.25 -2.33 -0.62
CA MET A 262 -11.08 -3.34 0.40
C MET A 262 -10.11 -4.44 -0.04
N ALA A 263 -10.02 -4.74 -1.35
CA ALA A 263 -9.09 -5.76 -1.86
C ALA A 263 -7.62 -5.39 -1.63
N ARG A 264 -7.29 -4.09 -1.59
CA ARG A 264 -5.92 -3.60 -1.34
C ARG A 264 -5.63 -3.42 0.14
N ILE A 265 -6.64 -3.07 0.93
CA ILE A 265 -6.49 -2.79 2.37
C ILE A 265 -6.54 -4.06 3.22
N LEU A 266 -7.43 -5.00 2.90
CA LEU A 266 -7.65 -6.22 3.68
C LEU A 266 -6.37 -7.06 3.87
N PRO A 267 -5.50 -7.25 2.86
CA PRO A 267 -4.25 -7.99 3.04
C PRO A 267 -3.31 -7.38 4.08
N ILE A 268 -3.31 -6.04 4.23
CA ILE A 268 -2.49 -5.36 5.24
C ILE A 268 -2.99 -5.71 6.64
N PHE A 269 -4.29 -5.57 6.90
CA PHE A 269 -4.86 -5.87 8.21
C PHE A 269 -4.74 -7.36 8.57
N VAL A 270 -4.97 -8.25 7.61
CA VAL A 270 -4.76 -9.70 7.78
C VAL A 270 -3.28 -10.00 8.05
N GLY A 271 -2.37 -9.39 7.29
CA GLY A 271 -0.93 -9.52 7.48
C GLY A 271 -0.48 -9.07 8.86
N LEU A 272 -0.95 -7.92 9.34
CA LEU A 272 -0.70 -7.44 10.70
C LEU A 272 -1.22 -8.43 11.74
N LEU A 273 -2.46 -8.91 11.60
CA LEU A 273 -3.09 -9.85 12.53
C LEU A 273 -2.29 -11.15 12.64
N LEU A 274 -1.89 -11.72 11.51
CA LEU A 274 -1.04 -12.91 11.46
C LEU A 274 0.31 -12.64 12.09
N MET A 275 0.96 -11.53 11.73
CA MET A 275 2.26 -11.15 12.25
C MET A 275 2.24 -10.97 13.77
N GLY A 276 1.30 -10.20 14.32
CA GLY A 276 1.19 -9.98 15.76
C GLY A 276 0.87 -11.25 16.54
N THR A 277 -0.06 -12.09 16.04
CA THR A 277 -0.44 -13.34 16.70
C THR A 277 0.69 -14.37 16.68
N LEU A 278 1.33 -14.55 15.51
CA LEU A 278 2.42 -15.50 15.33
C LEU A 278 3.67 -15.09 16.10
N MET A 279 4.09 -13.83 15.97
CA MET A 279 5.25 -13.31 16.71
C MET A 279 4.98 -13.27 18.21
N GLY A 280 3.72 -13.07 18.60
CA GLY A 280 3.25 -13.24 19.97
C GLY A 280 3.55 -14.63 20.52
N GLY A 281 3.13 -15.67 19.79
CA GLY A 281 3.39 -17.06 20.16
C GLY A 281 4.88 -17.42 20.10
N VAL A 282 5.59 -17.05 19.03
CA VAL A 282 7.02 -17.34 18.85
C VAL A 282 7.87 -16.68 19.94
N GLY A 283 7.62 -15.40 20.24
CA GLY A 283 8.32 -14.68 21.30
C GLY A 283 8.16 -15.35 22.66
N SER A 284 6.95 -15.84 22.96
CA SER A 284 6.67 -16.59 24.19
C SER A 284 7.38 -17.94 24.22
N TYR A 285 7.30 -18.71 23.13
CA TYR A 285 7.94 -20.02 23.02
C TYR A 285 9.46 -19.95 23.20
N VAL A 286 10.12 -18.99 22.55
CA VAL A 286 11.57 -18.77 22.65
C VAL A 286 11.96 -18.40 24.08
N SER A 287 11.15 -17.58 24.74
CA SER A 287 11.42 -17.11 26.10
C SER A 287 11.39 -18.24 27.12
N VAL A 288 10.35 -19.08 27.10
CA VAL A 288 10.19 -20.20 28.05
C VAL A 288 11.25 -21.29 27.83
N ARG A 289 11.72 -21.51 26.59
CA ARG A 289 12.73 -22.53 26.27
C ARG A 289 14.01 -22.36 27.10
N LYS A 290 14.44 -21.12 27.36
CA LYS A 290 15.67 -20.84 28.10
C LYS A 290 15.59 -21.27 29.58
N PHE A 291 14.42 -21.14 30.20
CA PHE A 291 14.19 -21.47 31.62
C PHE A 291 13.94 -22.95 31.89
N LEU A 292 13.73 -23.75 30.84
CA LEU A 292 13.50 -25.20 30.95
C LEU A 292 14.77 -26.03 30.80
N ARG A 293 15.93 -25.38 30.61
CA ARG A 293 17.26 -26.01 30.72
C ARG A 293 17.73 -25.88 32.17
N VAL A 294 17.18 -26.73 33.03
CA VAL A 294 17.70 -27.06 34.36
C VAL A 294 17.74 -28.58 34.43
#